data_AF-A0ABD7FU02-F1
#
_entry.id   AF-A0ABD7FU02-F1
#
_cell.length_a   1.000
_cell.length_b   1.000
_cell.length_c   1.000
_cell.angle_alpha   90.00
_cell.angle_beta   90.00
_cell.angle_gamma   90.00
#
_symmetry.space_group_name_H-M   'P 1'
#
loop_
_entity.id
_entity.type
_entity.pdbx_description
1 polymer ?
#
loop_
_entity_poly.entity_id
_entity_poly.type
_entity_poly.pdbx_seq_one_letter_code
_entity_poly.pdbx_strand_id
1 'polypeptide(L)' 'MSLKKSHKSYPQAFKDEAVLMVLEQGYSVADAAKSLGVSTSLLYNWKEKHEALKQGITLEESERDELKRLR' A
#
# COMPACT_ATOMS: atom_id res chain seq x y z
N MET A 1 25.73 -15.71 5.06
CA MET A 1 24.38 -16.09 5.50
C MET A 1 23.41 -14.96 5.18
N SER A 2 22.70 -15.01 4.05
CA SER A 2 21.70 -14.01 3.68
C SER A 2 20.40 -14.29 4.44
N LEU A 3 20.04 -13.42 5.39
CA LEU A 3 18.74 -13.49 6.04
C LEU A 3 17.66 -13.27 4.96
N LYS A 4 16.94 -14.34 4.65
CA LYS A 4 15.76 -14.29 3.78
C LYS A 4 14.73 -13.42 4.49
N LYS A 5 14.68 -12.14 4.10
CA LYS A 5 13.75 -11.14 4.63
C LYS A 5 12.35 -11.62 4.27
N SER A 6 11.62 -12.14 5.25
CA SER A 6 10.22 -12.54 5.09
C SER A 6 9.43 -11.33 4.60
N HIS A 7 8.91 -11.40 3.37
CA HIS A 7 8.03 -10.37 2.82
C HIS A 7 6.77 -10.31 3.69
N LYS A 8 6.60 -9.21 4.43
CA LYS A 8 5.36 -8.94 5.17
C LYS A 8 4.29 -8.62 4.15
N SER A 9 3.41 -9.59 3.91
CA SER A 9 2.21 -9.36 3.11
C SER A 9 1.16 -8.70 4.00
N TYR A 10 0.56 -7.62 3.51
CA TYR A 10 -0.53 -6.94 4.20
C TYR A 10 -1.86 -7.52 3.73
N PRO A 11 -2.81 -7.84 4.64
CA PRO A 11 -4.14 -8.28 4.27
C PRO A 11 -4.83 -7.24 3.39
N GLN A 12 -5.69 -7.67 2.46
CA GLN A 12 -6.44 -6.76 1.61
C GLN A 12 -7.28 -5.76 2.42
N ALA A 13 -7.94 -6.24 3.49
CA ALA A 13 -8.69 -5.38 4.42
C ALA A 13 -7.84 -4.25 5.02
N PHE A 14 -6.56 -4.51 5.31
CA PHE A 14 -5.65 -3.49 5.83
C PHE A 14 -5.29 -2.44 4.76
N LYS A 15 -5.09 -2.88 3.51
CA LYS A 15 -4.84 -1.98 2.38
C LYS A 15 -6.06 -1.08 2.14
N ASP A 16 -7.26 -1.65 2.19
CA ASP A 16 -8.51 -0.93 1.98
C ASP A 16 -8.76 0.08 3.12
N GLU A 17 -8.59 -0.32 4.38
CA GLU A 17 -8.67 0.61 5.52
C GLU A 17 -7.68 1.77 5.38
N ALA A 18 -6.45 1.49 4.92
CA ALA A 18 -5.45 2.51 4.71
C ALA A 18 -5.86 3.54 3.63
N VAL A 19 -6.47 3.06 2.55
CA VAL A 19 -7.00 3.92 1.47
C VAL A 19 -8.24 4.69 1.93
N LEU A 20 -9.13 4.06 2.69
CA LEU A 20 -10.31 4.70 3.28
C LEU A 20 -9.94 5.79 4.28
N MET A 21 -8.85 5.64 5.04
CA MET A 21 -8.34 6.71 5.92
C MET A 21 -8.00 7.99 5.13
N VAL A 22 -7.46 7.83 3.92
CA VAL A 22 -7.16 8.96 3.03
C VAL A 22 -8.44 9.53 2.40
N LEU A 23 -9.34 8.66 1.93
CA LEU A 23 -10.54 9.08 1.17
C LEU A 23 -11.69 9.58 2.07
N GLU A 24 -11.99 8.86 3.15
CA GLU A 24 -13.14 9.11 4.03
C GLU A 24 -12.79 10.01 5.21
N GLN A 25 -11.64 9.78 5.86
CA GLN A 25 -11.21 10.61 6.99
C GLN A 25 -10.47 11.88 6.57
N GLY A 26 -10.17 12.04 5.28
CA GLY A 26 -9.49 13.22 4.75
C GLY A 26 -8.03 13.35 5.19
N TYR A 27 -7.41 12.26 5.66
CA TYR A 27 -5.98 12.26 5.95
C TYR A 27 -5.17 12.47 4.67
N SER A 28 -4.05 13.18 4.78
CA SER A 28 -3.06 13.15 3.71
C SER A 28 -2.43 11.75 3.63
N VAL A 29 -1.96 11.36 2.44
CA VAL A 29 -1.24 10.08 2.26
C VAL A 29 -0.04 9.98 3.21
N ALA A 30 0.61 11.11 3.51
CA ALA A 30 1.71 11.16 4.46
C ALA A 30 1.26 10.86 5.90
N ASP A 31 0.16 11.44 6.34
CA ASP A 31 -0.36 11.27 7.70
C ASP A 31 -0.93 9.87 7.91
N ALA A 32 -1.68 9.34 6.94
CA ALA A 32 -2.20 7.98 6.98
C ALA A 32 -1.04 6.96 7.00
N ALA A 33 -0.01 7.15 6.17
CA ALA A 33 1.16 6.28 6.18
C ALA A 33 1.90 6.30 7.53
N LYS A 34 2.05 7.49 8.13
CA LYS A 34 2.66 7.65 9.45
C LYS A 34 1.83 7.01 10.57
N SER A 35 0.51 7.17 10.52
CA SER A 35 -0.44 6.58 11.49
C SER A 35 -0.40 5.05 11.45
N LEU A 36 -0.33 4.48 10.25
CA LEU A 36 -0.33 3.03 10.01
C LEU A 36 1.08 2.40 10.07
N GLY A 37 2.13 3.21 10.17
CA GLY A 37 3.52 2.75 10.17
C GLY A 37 3.98 2.15 8.84
N VAL A 38 3.36 2.56 7.72
CA VAL A 38 3.72 2.12 6.37
C VAL A 38 4.45 3.23 5.62
N SER A 39 5.06 2.90 4.48
CA SER A 39 5.67 3.92 3.62
C SER A 39 4.60 4.64 2.79
N THR A 40 4.81 5.93 2.56
CA THR A 40 3.92 6.75 1.73
C THR A 40 3.80 6.20 0.31
N SER A 41 4.90 5.76 -0.29
CA SER A 41 4.92 5.12 -1.62
C SER A 41 4.04 3.87 -1.69
N LEU A 42 4.00 3.07 -0.61
CA LEU A 42 3.16 1.88 -0.56
C LEU A 42 1.68 2.25 -0.51
N LEU A 43 1.34 3.31 0.22
CA LEU A 43 -0.03 3.80 0.31
C LEU A 43 -0.52 4.41 -1.00
N TYR A 44 0.35 5.10 -1.76
CA TYR A 44 0.05 5.52 -3.14
C TYR A 44 -0.28 4.33 -4.03
N ASN A 45 0.57 3.29 -4.02
CA ASN A 45 0.33 2.07 -4.79
C ASN A 45 -0.98 1.38 -4.40
N TRP A 46 -1.33 1.35 -3.11
CA TRP A 46 -2.60 0.78 -2.66
C TRP A 46 -3.80 1.60 -3.13
N LYS A 47 -3.70 2.94 -3.09
CA LYS A 47 -4.74 3.82 -3.62
C LYS A 47 -4.97 3.59 -5.11
N GLU A 48 -3.91 3.54 -5.91
CA GLU A 48 -4.01 3.25 -7.35
C GLU A 48 -4.61 1.87 -7.62
N LYS A 49 -4.17 0.84 -6.88
CA LYS A 49 -4.76 -0.51 -6.99
C LYS A 49 -6.23 -0.52 -6.59
N HIS A 50 -6.61 0.21 -5.54
CA HIS A 50 -7.99 0.32 -5.09
C HIS A 50 -8.88 1.02 -6.14
N GLU A 51 -8.37 2.06 -6.80
CA GLU A 51 -9.05 2.73 -7.91
C GLU A 51 -9.14 1.83 -9.15
N ALA A 52 -8.08 1.09 -9.49
CA ALA A 52 -8.07 0.13 -10.59
C ALA A 52 -9.04 -1.05 -10.36
N LEU A 53 -9.07 -1.59 -9.15
CA LEU A 53 -10.04 -2.61 -8.72
C LEU A 53 -11.48 -2.09 -8.84
N LYS A 54 -11.74 -0.85 -8.42
CA LYS A 54 -13.06 -0.20 -8.56
C LYS A 54 -13.47 -0.01 -10.03
N GLN A 55 -12.50 0.15 -10.93
CA GLN A 55 -12.70 0.22 -12.38
C GLN A 55 -12.75 -1.16 -13.06
N GLY A 56 -12.67 -2.26 -12.30
CA GLY A 56 -12.69 -3.62 -12.84
C GLY A 56 -11.39 -4.05 -13.53
N ILE A 57 -10.31 -3.27 -13.38
CA ILE A 57 -8.98 -3.58 -13.89
C ILE A 57 -8.22 -4.28 -12.77
N THR A 58 -8.23 -5.61 -12.78
CA THR A 58 -7.42 -6.43 -11.87
C THR A 58 -5.95 -6.33 -12.27
N LEU A 59 -5.26 -5.28 -11.83
CA LEU A 59 -3.80 -5.19 -11.90
C LEU A 59 -3.20 -6.06 -10.79
N GLU A 60 -3.22 -7.38 -11.02
CA GLU A 60 -2.70 -8.40 -10.11
C GLU A 60 -1.16 -8.34 -9.95
N GLU A 61 -0.43 -7.54 -10.73
CA GLU A 61 1.02 -7.74 -10.90
C GLU A 61 1.98 -6.86 -10.09
N SER A 62 1.57 -5.74 -9.50
CA SER A 62 2.56 -4.84 -8.83
C SER A 62 2.88 -5.23 -7.39
N GLU A 63 2.79 -6.51 -7.01
CA GLU A 63 3.21 -6.99 -5.67
C GLU A 63 4.75 -7.14 -5.53
N ARG A 64 5.56 -6.88 -6.57
CA ARG A 64 6.97 -7.29 -6.56
C ARG A 64 8.06 -6.22 -6.54
N ASP A 65 7.91 -4.99 -7.04
CA ASP A 65 9.14 -4.25 -7.43
C ASP A 65 9.58 -2.98 -6.67
N GLU A 66 8.77 -2.29 -5.86
CA GLU A 66 9.13 -0.89 -5.57
C GLU A 66 9.53 -0.49 -4.14
N LEU A 67 9.75 -1.43 -3.22
CA LEU A 67 10.52 -1.13 -1.99
C LEU A 67 11.97 -1.64 -2.06
N LYS A 68 12.51 -1.71 -3.29
CA LYS A 68 13.96 -1.73 -3.57
C LYS A 68 14.65 -0.38 -3.35
N ARG A 69 13.91 0.71 -3.15
CA ARG A 69 14.49 2.03 -2.88
C ARG A 69 14.24 2.43 -1.43
N LEU A 70 15.10 1.93 -0.55
CA LEU A 70 15.61 2.59 0.66
C LEU A 70 16.42 1.50 1.39
N ARG A 71 17.61 1.25 0.82
CA ARG A 71 18.74 0.72 1.57
C ARG A 71 19.35 1.87 2.37
#